data_AF-A0AAN8AYN6-F1
#
_entry.id   AF-A0AAN8AYN6-F1
#
_cell.length_a   1.000
_cell.length_b   1.000
_cell.length_c   1.000
_cell.angle_alpha   90.00
_cell.angle_beta   90.00
_cell.angle_gamma   90.00
#
_symmetry.space_group_name_H-M   'P 1'
#
loop_
_entity.id
_entity.type
_entity.pdbx_description
1 polymer ?
#
loop_
_entity_poly.entity_id
_entity_poly.type
_entity_poly.pdbx_seq_one_letter_code
_entity_poly.pdbx_strand_id
1 'polypeptide(L)'
;MWMSPLAHVARQALQRGTSAMACQALRAYSRPRRPAGPLTSCLNSMQLRGQHTLGSAALPLARHSVRQVRALDEERLMEVEWEDGGHSVYPFTWLRDNCQCPLCTLESAQARKLLMADLDIHTGVDVVEVTNDNQVSIVWPDQHSSVFDAEWLKKRCFSAAARKAMQEELFLNERYYWDSKLSIPTADYQEVLHDDKAALAWLLALRRVGIVYLKGAPVEQGQVARLAERIGYLRLTFYGHTWQVQDKHMANNVAYTSGRLSLHSDYPALHFAPGVQFLHCINQAEEGGGERGGRRLPHGRAAEERGPRGLQDTQLTPSGLH
;
A
#
# COMPACT_ATOMS: atom_id res chain seq x y z
N MET A 1 -11.25 -2.69 54.19
CA MET A 1 -11.28 -1.36 54.85
C MET A 1 -11.22 -0.33 53.73
N TRP A 2 -12.39 0.09 53.25
CA TRP A 2 -13.01 1.41 53.52
C TRP A 2 -12.28 2.53 52.74
N MET A 3 -12.90 3.39 51.94
CA MET A 3 -14.31 3.69 51.64
C MET A 3 -14.33 4.69 50.46
N SER A 4 -15.25 4.54 49.51
CA SER A 4 -15.90 5.70 48.85
C SER A 4 -16.92 6.30 49.85
N PRO A 5 -17.37 7.58 49.76
CA PRO A 5 -18.46 7.90 48.82
C PRO A 5 -18.63 9.39 48.35
N LEU A 6 -19.22 9.52 47.16
CA LEU A 6 -20.33 10.39 46.70
C LEU A 6 -20.68 11.74 47.38
N ALA A 7 -20.91 12.79 46.55
CA ALA A 7 -22.09 13.68 46.57
C ALA A 7 -22.13 14.53 45.27
N HIS A 8 -23.12 14.43 44.37
CA HIS A 8 -24.50 14.97 44.33
C HIS A 8 -24.68 16.47 43.94
N VAL A 9 -25.15 16.67 42.69
CA VAL A 9 -26.32 17.47 42.21
C VAL A 9 -26.53 18.92 42.65
N ALA A 10 -26.66 19.83 41.66
CA ALA A 10 -27.63 20.95 41.53
C ALA A 10 -27.13 21.92 40.42
N ARG A 11 -27.91 22.70 39.64
CA ARG A 11 -29.31 22.82 39.23
C ARG A 11 -29.33 23.96 38.17
N GLN A 12 -30.34 23.99 37.31
CA GLN A 12 -30.60 25.00 36.26
C GLN A 12 -30.73 26.44 36.78
N ALA A 13 -30.47 27.46 35.94
CA ALA A 13 -31.50 28.23 35.21
C ALA A 13 -31.10 29.70 34.87
N LEU A 14 -31.63 30.18 33.71
CA LEU A 14 -32.12 31.56 33.42
C LEU A 14 -31.02 32.68 33.26
N GLN A 15 -31.03 33.63 32.31
CA GLN A 15 -32.10 34.38 31.63
C GLN A 15 -31.56 35.27 30.47
N ARG A 16 -32.45 35.53 29.47
CA ARG A 16 -32.70 36.79 28.69
C ARG A 16 -31.58 37.37 27.78
N GLY A 17 -31.85 37.90 26.58
CA GLY A 17 -33.11 38.16 25.85
C GLY A 17 -32.88 38.88 24.51
N THR A 18 -33.94 38.92 23.67
CA THR A 18 -34.40 40.01 22.74
C THR A 18 -33.41 40.66 21.75
N SER A 19 -33.70 41.06 20.50
CA SER A 19 -34.87 41.21 19.60
C SER A 19 -34.29 41.80 18.26
N ALA A 20 -34.64 41.29 17.08
CA ALA A 20 -35.59 41.85 16.09
C ALA A 20 -35.14 43.03 15.18
N MET A 21 -35.45 42.86 13.87
CA MET A 21 -35.74 43.85 12.80
C MET A 21 -34.55 44.61 12.15
N ALA A 22 -34.26 44.49 10.84
CA ALA A 22 -34.98 44.78 9.59
C ALA A 22 -34.90 46.25 9.10
N CYS A 23 -34.47 46.46 7.85
CA CYS A 23 -34.97 47.44 6.83
C CYS A 23 -33.97 47.56 5.66
N GLN A 24 -34.37 47.16 4.44
CA GLN A 24 -34.75 48.01 3.29
C GLN A 24 -33.58 48.78 2.65
N ALA A 25 -33.07 48.37 1.48
CA ALA A 25 -33.58 48.55 0.11
C ALA A 25 -33.38 49.98 -0.44
N LEU A 26 -32.64 50.11 -1.56
CA LEU A 26 -32.84 51.14 -2.59
C LEU A 26 -32.26 50.66 -3.95
N ARG A 27 -33.06 50.84 -5.00
CA ARG A 27 -32.79 50.56 -6.43
C ARG A 27 -32.42 51.87 -7.13
N ALA A 28 -31.66 51.82 -8.24
CA ALA A 28 -31.93 52.62 -9.44
C ALA A 28 -31.15 52.17 -10.70
N TYR A 29 -31.92 51.87 -11.77
CA TYR A 29 -31.76 52.11 -13.24
C TYR A 29 -30.46 51.74 -13.99
N SER A 30 -30.37 50.73 -14.88
CA SER A 30 -30.95 50.41 -16.23
C SER A 30 -30.40 51.25 -17.41
N ARG A 31 -29.71 50.69 -18.44
CA ARG A 31 -30.19 50.02 -19.70
C ARG A 31 -28.96 49.77 -20.66
N PRO A 32 -29.06 49.13 -21.86
CA PRO A 32 -29.52 47.78 -22.23
C PRO A 32 -28.60 47.04 -23.25
N ARG A 33 -28.65 45.69 -23.36
CA ARG A 33 -28.47 45.01 -24.68
C ARG A 33 -28.96 43.55 -24.72
N ARG A 34 -29.68 43.28 -25.81
CA ARG A 34 -30.27 42.09 -26.49
C ARG A 34 -30.00 40.62 -26.02
N PRO A 35 -30.91 39.69 -26.38
CA PRO A 35 -31.07 38.39 -25.72
C PRO A 35 -30.23 37.28 -26.38
N ALA A 36 -29.72 36.37 -25.55
CA ALA A 36 -29.26 35.04 -25.95
C ALA A 36 -29.82 34.03 -24.94
N GLY A 37 -30.24 32.87 -25.44
CA GLY A 37 -31.11 31.90 -24.78
C GLY A 37 -30.58 31.25 -23.49
N PRO A 38 -31.36 30.32 -22.90
CA PRO A 38 -31.08 29.77 -21.59
C PRO A 38 -29.79 28.94 -21.60
N LEU A 39 -28.78 29.44 -20.87
CA LEU A 39 -27.62 28.64 -20.46
C LEU A 39 -28.06 27.73 -19.31
N THR A 40 -28.34 26.48 -19.68
CA THR A 40 -28.47 25.36 -18.75
C THR A 40 -27.21 25.25 -17.90
N SER A 41 -27.40 25.24 -16.59
CA SER A 41 -26.37 24.89 -15.61
C SER A 41 -25.93 23.44 -15.83
N CYS A 42 -24.75 23.25 -16.41
CA CYS A 42 -24.07 21.96 -16.40
C CYS A 42 -22.94 22.00 -15.36
N LEU A 43 -23.34 21.99 -14.07
CA LEU A 43 -22.48 21.40 -13.04
C LEU A 43 -22.50 19.89 -13.29
N ASN A 44 -21.57 19.41 -14.12
CA ASN A 44 -21.26 17.99 -14.14
C ASN A 44 -20.56 17.66 -12.82
N SER A 45 -21.37 17.24 -11.85
CA SER A 45 -20.98 16.21 -10.90
C SER A 45 -20.28 15.11 -11.69
N MET A 46 -18.95 14.99 -11.56
CA MET A 46 -18.30 13.75 -11.94
C MET A 46 -18.74 12.70 -10.92
N GLN A 47 -19.90 12.13 -11.19
CA GLN A 47 -20.25 10.80 -10.73
C GLN A 47 -19.12 9.88 -11.19
N LEU A 48 -18.28 9.47 -10.24
CA LEU A 48 -17.58 8.19 -10.30
C LEU A 48 -18.64 7.10 -10.35
N ARG A 49 -19.24 6.94 -11.52
CA ARG A 49 -20.00 5.76 -11.92
C ARG A 49 -19.30 5.13 -13.11
N GLY A 50 -18.01 4.87 -12.92
CA GLY A 50 -17.34 3.80 -13.64
C GLY A 50 -17.83 2.49 -13.02
N GLN A 51 -18.89 1.93 -13.59
CA GLN A 51 -19.19 0.51 -13.42
C GLN A 51 -18.06 -0.29 -14.08
N HIS A 52 -16.94 -0.40 -13.39
CA HIS A 52 -16.18 -1.63 -13.45
C HIS A 52 -16.85 -2.53 -12.41
N THR A 53 -17.86 -3.26 -12.86
CA THR A 53 -18.15 -4.56 -12.27
C THR A 53 -16.86 -5.37 -12.35
N LEU A 54 -16.00 -5.26 -11.34
CA LEU A 54 -15.13 -6.35 -10.93
C LEU A 54 -16.04 -7.40 -10.27
N GLY A 55 -16.92 -7.97 -11.09
CA GLY A 55 -17.29 -9.35 -10.90
C GLY A 55 -15.98 -10.09 -11.03
N SER A 56 -15.47 -10.58 -9.90
CA SER A 56 -14.47 -11.65 -9.90
C SER A 56 -15.18 -12.90 -10.42
N ALA A 57 -15.59 -12.88 -11.69
CA ALA A 57 -15.61 -14.09 -12.46
C ALA A 57 -14.15 -14.52 -12.46
N ALA A 58 -13.85 -15.64 -11.80
CA ALA A 58 -12.62 -16.34 -12.10
C ALA A 58 -12.67 -16.58 -13.61
N LEU A 59 -11.95 -15.73 -14.37
CA LEU A 59 -11.53 -16.12 -15.70
C LEU A 59 -10.91 -17.51 -15.48
N PRO A 60 -11.35 -18.55 -16.19
CA PRO A 60 -10.68 -19.83 -16.08
C PRO A 60 -9.21 -19.52 -16.32
N LEU A 61 -8.37 -19.64 -15.29
CA LEU A 61 -6.94 -19.62 -15.48
C LEU A 61 -6.74 -20.69 -16.54
N ALA A 62 -6.24 -20.28 -17.70
CA ALA A 62 -5.82 -21.23 -18.70
C ALA A 62 -4.85 -22.16 -17.98
N ARG A 63 -5.30 -23.38 -17.70
CA ARG A 63 -4.49 -24.35 -16.96
C ARG A 63 -3.31 -24.64 -17.86
N HIS A 64 -2.11 -24.34 -17.39
CA HIS A 64 -0.88 -24.65 -18.06
C HIS A 64 -0.76 -26.16 -18.09
N SER A 65 -0.77 -26.72 -19.29
CA SER A 65 -0.63 -28.14 -19.50
C SER A 65 0.77 -28.46 -20.00
N VAL A 66 1.34 -29.53 -19.46
CA VAL A 66 2.64 -30.05 -19.86
C VAL A 66 2.41 -31.00 -21.04
N ARG A 67 3.04 -30.68 -22.17
CA ARG A 67 3.00 -31.52 -23.37
C ARG A 67 4.04 -32.62 -23.30
N GLN A 68 5.26 -32.28 -22.86
CA GLN A 68 6.36 -33.23 -22.73
C GLN A 68 7.36 -32.75 -21.68
N VAL A 69 8.03 -33.70 -21.03
CA VAL A 69 9.19 -33.46 -20.15
C VAL A 69 10.38 -34.27 -20.61
N ARG A 70 11.58 -33.71 -20.41
CA ARG A 70 12.85 -34.33 -20.81
C ARG A 70 13.91 -34.02 -19.76
N ALA A 71 14.73 -35.00 -19.42
CA ALA A 71 15.96 -34.79 -18.66
C ALA A 71 17.09 -34.43 -19.63
N LEU A 72 17.83 -33.37 -19.31
CA LEU A 72 19.07 -32.95 -19.97
C LEU A 72 20.20 -33.23 -18.97
N ASP A 73 20.69 -34.47 -18.98
CA ASP A 73 21.56 -35.01 -17.92
C ASP A 73 22.92 -34.33 -17.82
N GLU A 74 23.52 -33.96 -18.96
CA GLU A 74 24.83 -33.28 -18.99
C GLU A 74 24.77 -31.90 -18.33
N GLU A 75 23.70 -31.15 -18.59
CA GLU A 75 23.44 -29.83 -18.02
C GLU A 75 22.82 -29.90 -16.61
N ARG A 76 22.32 -31.08 -16.20
CA ARG A 76 21.52 -31.31 -14.99
C ARG A 76 20.27 -30.44 -14.93
N LEU A 77 19.55 -30.39 -16.05
CA LEU A 77 18.33 -29.61 -16.23
C LEU A 77 17.16 -30.49 -16.64
N MET A 78 15.97 -30.18 -16.15
CA MET A 78 14.71 -30.70 -16.68
C MET A 78 14.12 -29.67 -17.63
N GLU A 79 13.85 -30.07 -18.87
CA GLU A 79 13.09 -29.29 -19.84
C GLU A 79 11.62 -29.69 -19.82
N VAL A 80 10.74 -28.69 -19.84
CA VAL A 80 9.28 -28.84 -19.94
C VAL A 80 8.81 -28.11 -21.18
N GLU A 81 8.23 -28.85 -22.13
CA GLU A 81 7.48 -28.33 -23.27
C GLU A 81 6.01 -28.19 -22.87
N TRP A 82 5.44 -27.01 -23.07
CA TRP A 82 4.06 -26.68 -22.73
C TRP A 82 3.15 -26.83 -23.95
N GLU A 83 1.84 -27.03 -23.73
CA GLU A 83 0.84 -27.09 -24.81
C GLU A 83 0.74 -25.78 -25.63
N ASP A 84 1.17 -24.65 -25.06
CA ASP A 84 1.27 -23.36 -25.76
C ASP A 84 2.49 -23.26 -26.70
N GLY A 85 3.31 -24.32 -26.78
CA GLY A 85 4.56 -24.37 -27.55
C GLY A 85 5.73 -23.67 -26.87
N GLY A 86 5.56 -23.12 -25.66
CA GLY A 86 6.64 -22.58 -24.87
C GLY A 86 7.51 -23.67 -24.26
N HIS A 87 8.69 -23.28 -23.79
CA HIS A 87 9.62 -24.15 -23.07
C HIS A 87 10.06 -23.51 -21.75
N SER A 88 10.27 -24.34 -20.72
CA SER A 88 10.88 -23.94 -19.46
C SER A 88 11.96 -24.95 -19.06
N VAL A 89 13.04 -24.46 -18.44
CA VAL A 89 14.12 -25.30 -17.90
C VAL A 89 14.25 -25.12 -16.39
N TYR A 90 14.51 -26.21 -15.67
CA TYR A 90 14.60 -26.25 -14.21
C TYR A 90 15.82 -27.07 -13.78
N PRO A 91 16.73 -26.55 -12.93
CA PRO A 91 17.84 -27.34 -12.41
C PRO A 91 17.36 -28.50 -11.54
N PHE A 92 17.98 -29.68 -11.70
CA PHE A 92 17.68 -30.87 -10.89
C PHE A 92 17.81 -30.60 -9.39
N THR A 93 18.88 -29.90 -9.00
CA THR A 93 19.14 -29.51 -7.61
C THR A 93 18.04 -28.62 -7.04
N TRP A 94 17.54 -27.67 -7.83
CA TRP A 94 16.46 -26.78 -7.42
C TRP A 94 15.15 -27.54 -7.25
N LEU A 95 14.84 -28.45 -8.17
CA LEU A 95 13.67 -29.33 -8.07
C LEU A 95 13.75 -30.20 -6.81
N ARG A 96 14.90 -30.85 -6.55
CA ARG A 96 15.10 -31.69 -5.37
C ARG A 96 15.04 -30.90 -4.06
N ASP A 97 15.59 -29.69 -4.04
CA ASP A 97 15.52 -28.78 -2.88
C ASP A 97 14.07 -28.32 -2.59
N ASN A 98 13.24 -28.24 -3.63
CA ASN A 98 11.85 -27.78 -3.54
C ASN A 98 10.83 -28.93 -3.66
N CYS A 99 11.24 -30.17 -3.36
CA CYS A 99 10.33 -31.31 -3.29
C CYS A 99 9.15 -31.03 -2.34
N GLN A 100 7.93 -31.28 -2.81
CA GLN A 100 6.69 -30.97 -2.10
C GLN A 100 6.14 -32.15 -1.28
N CYS A 101 6.86 -33.27 -1.21
CA CYS A 101 6.39 -34.43 -0.44
C CYS A 101 6.43 -34.15 1.08
N PRO A 102 5.65 -34.87 1.91
CA PRO A 102 5.60 -34.67 3.37
C PRO A 102 6.94 -34.89 4.11
N LEU A 103 7.91 -35.58 3.47
CA LEU A 103 9.26 -35.72 4.00
C LEU A 103 10.07 -34.43 3.83
N CYS A 104 9.92 -33.75 2.69
CA CYS A 104 10.72 -32.58 2.32
C CYS A 104 10.05 -31.24 2.66
N THR A 105 8.72 -31.19 2.78
CA THR A 105 7.95 -29.98 3.08
C THR A 105 6.94 -30.24 4.19
N LEU A 106 6.85 -29.31 5.15
CA LEU A 106 5.82 -29.29 6.19
C LEU A 106 4.62 -28.49 5.67
N GLU A 107 3.60 -29.18 5.21
CA GLU A 107 2.41 -28.58 4.59
C GLU A 107 1.73 -27.53 5.50
N SER A 108 1.58 -27.82 6.79
CA SER A 108 0.92 -26.93 7.75
C SER A 108 1.63 -25.58 7.95
N ALA A 109 2.94 -25.53 7.68
CA ALA A 109 3.76 -24.33 7.80
C ALA A 109 4.15 -23.75 6.43
N GLN A 110 3.80 -24.43 5.32
CA GLN A 110 4.27 -24.13 3.98
C GLN A 110 5.80 -23.93 3.91
N ALA A 111 6.53 -24.75 4.66
CA ALA A 111 7.96 -24.57 4.90
C ALA A 111 8.77 -25.84 4.57
N ARG A 112 9.94 -25.63 3.97
CA ARG A 112 10.89 -26.70 3.63
C ARG A 112 11.47 -27.32 4.89
N LYS A 113 11.40 -28.66 4.99
CA LYS A 113 12.03 -29.50 6.03
C LYS A 113 13.39 -30.04 5.59
N LEU A 114 13.60 -30.24 4.29
CA LEU A 114 14.86 -30.77 3.75
C LEU A 114 16.04 -29.92 4.24
N LEU A 115 17.05 -30.54 4.83
CA LEU A 115 18.25 -29.83 5.24
C LEU A 115 19.20 -29.67 4.06
N MET A 116 19.96 -28.57 4.05
CA MET A 116 20.99 -28.37 3.02
C MET A 116 22.05 -29.48 3.06
N ALA A 117 22.34 -30.05 4.24
CA ALA A 117 23.29 -31.14 4.40
C ALA A 117 22.82 -32.47 3.76
N ASP A 118 21.50 -32.62 3.56
CA ASP A 118 20.90 -33.82 2.97
C ASP A 118 20.61 -33.64 1.46
N LEU A 119 20.97 -32.49 0.88
CA LEU A 119 20.78 -32.18 -0.52
C LEU A 119 22.07 -32.45 -1.30
N ASP A 120 22.04 -33.42 -2.22
CA ASP A 120 23.10 -33.59 -3.19
C ASP A 120 23.02 -32.51 -4.29
N ILE A 121 23.99 -31.59 -4.29
CA ILE A 121 24.10 -30.51 -5.29
C ILE A 121 24.56 -31.01 -6.68
N HIS A 122 24.87 -32.29 -6.81
CA HIS A 122 25.22 -32.94 -8.07
C HIS A 122 24.21 -34.01 -8.48
N THR A 123 23.04 -34.06 -7.82
CA THR A 123 21.99 -35.04 -8.11
C THR A 123 21.64 -35.07 -9.60
N GLY A 124 21.54 -36.28 -10.13
CA GLY A 124 20.89 -36.56 -11.41
C GLY A 124 19.39 -36.78 -11.23
N VAL A 125 18.76 -37.34 -12.25
CA VAL A 125 17.39 -37.85 -12.25
C VAL A 125 17.41 -39.24 -12.88
N ASP A 126 16.70 -40.20 -12.29
CA ASP A 126 16.59 -41.55 -12.84
C ASP A 126 15.40 -41.66 -13.80
N VAL A 127 14.27 -41.03 -13.44
CA VAL A 127 13.04 -41.04 -14.25
C VAL A 127 12.35 -39.68 -14.16
N VAL A 128 11.86 -39.18 -15.29
CA VAL A 128 10.99 -37.99 -15.37
C VAL A 128 9.83 -38.25 -16.31
N GLU A 129 8.61 -38.06 -15.82
CA GLU A 129 7.38 -38.38 -16.55
C GLU A 129 6.27 -37.36 -16.29
N VAL A 130 5.40 -37.17 -17.28
CA VAL A 130 4.14 -36.44 -17.10
C VAL A 130 3.08 -37.42 -16.60
N THR A 131 2.43 -37.09 -15.48
CA THR A 131 1.32 -37.90 -14.95
C THR A 131 0.01 -37.54 -15.67
N ASN A 132 -0.98 -38.44 -15.57
CA ASN A 132 -2.31 -38.22 -16.14
C ASN A 132 -3.03 -36.98 -15.57
N ASP A 133 -2.62 -36.53 -14.38
CA ASP A 133 -3.20 -35.37 -13.67
C ASP A 133 -2.49 -34.05 -14.02
N ASN A 134 -1.73 -34.01 -15.13
CA ASN A 134 -0.97 -32.84 -15.57
C ASN A 134 0.06 -32.37 -14.52
N GLN A 135 0.75 -33.34 -13.92
CA GLN A 135 1.88 -33.10 -13.01
C GLN A 135 3.14 -33.71 -13.60
N VAL A 136 4.29 -33.30 -13.08
CA VAL A 136 5.59 -33.89 -13.42
C VAL A 136 6.06 -34.73 -12.24
N SER A 137 6.24 -36.03 -12.47
CA SER A 137 6.82 -36.98 -11.52
C SER A 137 8.30 -37.15 -11.81
N ILE A 138 9.12 -37.15 -10.75
CA ILE A 138 10.56 -37.35 -10.81
C ILE A 138 10.95 -38.43 -9.81
N VAL A 139 11.75 -39.39 -10.24
CA VAL A 139 12.45 -40.35 -9.36
C VAL A 139 13.93 -40.00 -9.36
N TRP A 140 14.49 -39.87 -8.15
CA TRP A 140 15.87 -39.47 -7.90
C TRP A 140 16.76 -40.72 -7.66
N PRO A 141 18.10 -40.61 -7.79
CA PRO A 141 19.02 -41.73 -7.57
C PRO A 141 18.98 -42.37 -6.17
N ASP A 142 18.49 -41.65 -5.16
CA ASP A 142 18.26 -42.15 -3.80
C ASP A 142 16.90 -42.87 -3.65
N GLN A 143 16.23 -43.16 -4.77
CA GLN A 143 14.87 -43.70 -4.87
C GLN A 143 13.78 -42.78 -4.29
N HIS A 144 14.10 -41.53 -3.94
CA HIS A 144 13.10 -40.54 -3.56
C HIS A 144 12.21 -40.21 -4.76
N SER A 145 10.94 -39.88 -4.50
CA SER A 145 10.00 -39.44 -5.53
C SER A 145 9.46 -38.06 -5.22
N SER A 146 9.44 -37.20 -6.23
CA SER A 146 8.87 -35.85 -6.17
C SER A 146 7.82 -35.67 -7.25
N VAL A 147 6.74 -34.98 -6.92
CA VAL A 147 5.68 -34.63 -7.87
C VAL A 147 5.47 -33.11 -7.82
N PHE A 148 5.36 -32.49 -9.00
CA PHE A 148 5.19 -31.05 -9.14
C PHE A 148 3.98 -30.73 -10.02
N ASP A 149 3.11 -29.85 -9.55
CA ASP A 149 2.04 -29.30 -10.37
C ASP A 149 2.59 -28.46 -11.53
N ALA A 150 1.99 -28.60 -12.71
CA ALA A 150 2.34 -27.82 -13.90
C ALA A 150 2.27 -26.30 -13.66
N GLU A 151 1.24 -25.84 -12.95
CA GLU A 151 1.09 -24.43 -12.55
C GLU A 151 2.23 -23.96 -11.65
N TRP A 152 2.63 -24.80 -10.69
CA TRP A 152 3.71 -24.48 -9.76
C TRP A 152 5.04 -24.31 -10.49
N LEU A 153 5.31 -25.21 -11.45
CA LEU A 153 6.46 -25.14 -12.33
C LEU A 153 6.41 -23.88 -13.20
N LYS A 154 5.32 -23.66 -13.95
CA LYS A 154 5.19 -22.52 -14.88
C LYS A 154 5.38 -21.18 -14.16
N LYS A 155 4.77 -21.02 -12.98
CA LYS A 155 4.91 -19.80 -12.15
C LYS A 155 6.36 -19.56 -11.68
N ARG A 156 7.19 -20.60 -11.63
CA ARG A 156 8.61 -20.55 -11.21
C ARG A 156 9.60 -20.74 -12.36
N CYS A 157 9.15 -20.53 -13.61
CA CYS A 157 10.04 -20.55 -14.76
C CYS A 157 11.22 -19.59 -14.58
N PHE A 158 12.43 -20.06 -14.91
CA PHE A 158 13.68 -19.30 -14.74
C PHE A 158 13.92 -18.24 -15.83
N SER A 159 13.08 -18.18 -16.87
CA SER A 159 13.18 -17.14 -17.90
C SER A 159 13.11 -15.74 -17.29
N ALA A 160 13.84 -14.79 -17.87
CA ALA A 160 13.87 -13.42 -17.36
C ALA A 160 12.47 -12.78 -17.31
N ALA A 161 11.63 -13.06 -18.30
CA ALA A 161 10.26 -12.57 -18.36
C ALA A 161 9.38 -13.13 -17.22
N ALA A 162 9.41 -14.46 -16.99
CA ALA A 162 8.63 -15.09 -15.93
C ALA A 162 9.09 -14.63 -14.54
N ARG A 163 10.41 -14.59 -14.31
CA ARG A 163 10.96 -14.07 -13.04
C ARG A 163 10.57 -12.62 -12.80
N LYS A 164 10.61 -11.77 -13.84
CA LYS A 164 10.16 -10.37 -13.74
C LYS A 164 8.66 -10.31 -13.41
N ALA A 165 7.82 -11.08 -14.09
CA ALA A 165 6.38 -11.10 -13.83
C ALA A 165 6.07 -11.53 -12.38
N MET A 166 6.74 -12.57 -11.88
CA MET A 166 6.60 -13.03 -10.49
C MET A 166 7.06 -11.96 -9.47
N GLN A 167 8.15 -11.25 -9.76
CA GLN A 167 8.62 -10.14 -8.91
C GLN A 167 7.61 -8.98 -8.88
N GLU A 168 6.97 -8.67 -10.01
CA GLU A 168 5.92 -7.64 -10.05
C GLU A 168 4.68 -8.06 -9.24
N GLU A 169 4.28 -9.33 -9.29
CA GLU A 169 3.18 -9.86 -8.50
C GLU A 169 3.46 -9.78 -6.99
N LEU A 170 4.68 -10.15 -6.57
CA LEU A 170 5.05 -10.19 -5.15
C LEU A 170 5.29 -8.80 -4.54
N PHE A 171 5.94 -7.91 -5.27
CA PHE A 171 6.46 -6.66 -4.71
C PHE A 171 5.70 -5.41 -5.15
N LEU A 172 4.80 -5.52 -6.14
CA LEU A 172 3.98 -4.43 -6.65
C LEU A 172 4.86 -3.22 -7.02
N ASN A 173 5.79 -3.40 -7.97
CA ASN A 173 6.84 -2.39 -8.21
C ASN A 173 6.35 -1.17 -9.00
N GLU A 174 5.16 -1.22 -9.60
CA GLU A 174 4.60 -0.09 -10.33
C GLU A 174 4.50 1.18 -9.47
N ARG A 175 5.02 2.30 -10.00
CA ARG A 175 4.97 3.62 -9.37
C ARG A 175 4.33 4.64 -10.29
N TYR A 176 3.49 5.49 -9.71
CA TYR A 176 3.01 6.70 -10.34
C TYR A 176 3.83 7.88 -9.83
N TYR A 177 4.69 8.43 -10.68
CA TYR A 177 5.47 9.63 -10.37
C TYR A 177 4.63 10.88 -10.62
N TRP A 178 4.73 11.85 -9.72
CA TRP A 178 3.87 13.02 -9.73
C TRP A 178 4.60 14.30 -9.30
N ASP A 179 3.99 15.44 -9.61
CA ASP A 179 4.44 16.77 -9.24
C ASP A 179 3.30 17.55 -8.54
N SER A 180 3.42 18.88 -8.46
CA SER A 180 2.41 19.78 -7.89
C SER A 180 0.99 19.65 -8.44
N LYS A 181 0.78 18.95 -9.56
CA LYS A 181 -0.52 18.71 -10.19
C LYS A 181 -1.21 17.44 -9.66
N LEU A 182 -0.61 16.71 -8.73
CA LEU A 182 -1.21 15.52 -8.14
C LEU A 182 -2.60 15.84 -7.56
N SER A 183 -3.61 15.07 -8.00
CA SER A 183 -4.84 14.91 -7.23
C SER A 183 -4.63 13.76 -6.25
N ILE A 184 -4.54 14.07 -4.95
CA ILE A 184 -4.27 13.07 -3.93
C ILE A 184 -5.39 12.02 -3.94
N PRO A 185 -5.07 10.71 -4.10
CA PRO A 185 -6.05 9.65 -3.97
C PRO A 185 -6.78 9.79 -2.64
N THR A 186 -8.10 9.74 -2.67
CA THR A 186 -8.94 9.92 -1.48
C THR A 186 -9.82 8.69 -1.28
N ALA A 187 -9.90 8.20 -0.05
CA ALA A 187 -10.79 7.10 0.35
C ALA A 187 -11.56 7.46 1.62
N ASP A 188 -12.68 6.77 1.86
CA ASP A 188 -13.46 6.93 3.08
C ASP A 188 -12.88 6.07 4.21
N TYR A 189 -12.71 6.67 5.39
CA TYR A 189 -12.13 6.01 6.56
C TYR A 189 -12.99 4.84 7.05
N GLN A 190 -14.32 4.98 7.05
CA GLN A 190 -15.21 3.92 7.52
C GLN A 190 -15.27 2.76 6.53
N GLU A 191 -15.27 3.03 5.22
CA GLU A 191 -15.18 1.98 4.20
C GLU A 191 -13.88 1.19 4.33
N VAL A 192 -12.73 1.87 4.49
CA VAL A 192 -11.43 1.20 4.68
C VAL A 192 -11.42 0.29 5.92
N LEU A 193 -12.07 0.70 7.01
CA LEU A 193 -12.15 -0.11 8.22
C LEU A 193 -13.01 -1.37 8.07
N HIS A 194 -14.06 -1.35 7.23
CA HIS A 194 -15.10 -2.39 7.23
C HIS A 194 -15.24 -3.17 5.92
N ASP A 195 -14.60 -2.74 4.82
CA ASP A 195 -14.62 -3.42 3.53
C ASP A 195 -13.19 -3.77 3.07
N ASP A 196 -12.96 -5.05 2.76
CA ASP A 196 -11.69 -5.56 2.25
C ASP A 196 -11.35 -4.97 0.88
N LYS A 197 -12.35 -4.69 0.03
CA LYS A 197 -12.10 -4.08 -1.29
C LYS A 197 -11.61 -2.65 -1.15
N ALA A 198 -12.24 -1.87 -0.26
CA ALA A 198 -11.81 -0.51 0.05
C ALA A 198 -10.40 -0.48 0.69
N ALA A 199 -10.14 -1.37 1.66
CA ALA A 199 -8.82 -1.48 2.29
C ALA A 199 -7.72 -1.85 1.28
N LEU A 200 -7.97 -2.84 0.41
CA LEU A 200 -7.04 -3.23 -0.64
C LEU A 200 -6.80 -2.08 -1.63
N ALA A 201 -7.85 -1.39 -2.08
CA ALA A 201 -7.72 -0.26 -2.98
C ALA A 201 -6.88 0.88 -2.36
N TRP A 202 -7.08 1.16 -1.07
CA TRP A 202 -6.27 2.12 -0.31
C TRP A 202 -4.79 1.71 -0.24
N LEU A 203 -4.48 0.47 0.12
CA LEU A 203 -3.11 -0.02 0.24
C LEU A 203 -2.39 -0.04 -1.12
N LEU A 204 -3.08 -0.45 -2.19
CA LEU A 204 -2.55 -0.41 -3.55
C LEU A 204 -2.29 1.03 -4.02
N ALA A 205 -3.20 1.97 -3.74
CA ALA A 205 -3.00 3.37 -4.03
C ALA A 205 -1.81 3.95 -3.26
N LEU A 206 -1.68 3.63 -1.97
CA LEU A 206 -0.55 4.03 -1.15
C LEU A 206 0.77 3.46 -1.70
N ARG A 207 0.80 2.18 -2.07
CA ARG A 207 1.98 1.53 -2.65
C ARG A 207 2.39 2.13 -4.00
N ARG A 208 1.41 2.49 -4.84
CA ARG A 208 1.64 3.01 -6.20
C ARG A 208 1.99 4.50 -6.21
N VAL A 209 1.30 5.31 -5.41
CA VAL A 209 1.38 6.79 -5.43
C VAL A 209 2.24 7.34 -4.30
N GLY A 210 2.32 6.65 -3.16
CA GLY A 210 3.07 7.06 -1.98
C GLY A 210 2.30 7.91 -0.97
N ILE A 211 1.07 8.35 -1.29
CA ILE A 211 0.20 9.12 -0.39
C ILE A 211 -1.28 8.87 -0.69
N VAL A 212 -2.11 8.80 0.36
CA VAL A 212 -3.59 8.73 0.27
C VAL A 212 -4.19 9.57 1.39
N TYR A 213 -5.25 10.31 1.07
CA TYR A 213 -6.05 11.04 2.05
C TYR A 213 -7.27 10.22 2.48
N LEU A 214 -7.40 9.94 3.78
CA LEU A 214 -8.58 9.29 4.33
C LEU A 214 -9.55 10.32 4.90
N LYS A 215 -10.75 10.38 4.34
CA LYS A 215 -11.80 11.32 4.75
C LYS A 215 -12.77 10.66 5.73
N GLY A 216 -13.32 11.43 6.66
CA GLY A 216 -14.40 10.96 7.53
C GLY A 216 -13.93 10.22 8.80
N ALA A 217 -12.64 10.32 9.14
CA ALA A 217 -12.16 9.88 10.45
C ALA A 217 -12.78 10.76 11.57
N PRO A 218 -13.25 10.17 12.69
CA PRO A 218 -13.70 10.92 13.85
C PRO A 218 -12.59 11.83 14.43
N VAL A 219 -12.92 13.05 14.82
CA VAL A 219 -11.99 14.05 15.39
C VAL A 219 -11.64 13.76 16.86
N GLU A 220 -11.09 12.57 17.11
CA GLU A 220 -10.66 12.11 18.42
C GLU A 220 -9.37 11.28 18.31
N GLN A 221 -8.67 11.11 19.44
CA GLN A 221 -7.48 10.26 19.48
C GLN A 221 -7.85 8.78 19.28
N GLY A 222 -6.90 7.98 18.77
CA GLY A 222 -7.06 6.53 18.60
C GLY A 222 -7.44 6.09 17.18
N GLN A 223 -7.89 6.98 16.29
CA GLN A 223 -8.26 6.57 14.92
C GLN A 223 -7.09 5.99 14.11
N VAL A 224 -5.86 6.47 14.35
CA VAL A 224 -4.64 5.89 13.75
C VAL A 224 -4.37 4.47 14.26
N ALA A 225 -4.59 4.21 15.55
CA ALA A 225 -4.41 2.87 16.12
C ALA A 225 -5.42 1.89 15.53
N ARG A 226 -6.70 2.29 15.42
CA ARG A 226 -7.75 1.47 14.78
C ARG A 226 -7.43 1.17 13.31
N LEU A 227 -6.92 2.16 12.58
CA LEU A 227 -6.50 1.98 11.19
C LEU A 227 -5.28 1.04 11.06
N ALA A 228 -4.35 1.09 12.02
CA ALA A 228 -3.21 0.20 12.03
C ALA A 228 -3.60 -1.24 12.39
N GLU A 229 -4.52 -1.44 13.33
CA GLU A 229 -5.08 -2.76 13.68
C GLU A 229 -5.81 -3.41 12.50
N ARG A 230 -6.39 -2.59 11.60
CA ARG A 230 -7.01 -3.09 10.36
C ARG A 230 -6.01 -3.77 9.42
N ILE A 231 -4.74 -3.36 9.43
CA ILE A 231 -3.70 -3.87 8.51
C ILE A 231 -2.65 -4.76 9.20
N GLY A 232 -2.47 -4.61 10.50
CA GLY A 232 -1.40 -5.26 11.26
C GLY A 232 -1.20 -4.58 12.61
N TYR A 233 -0.08 -3.87 12.77
CA TYR A 233 0.29 -3.25 14.04
C TYR A 233 1.05 -1.93 13.85
N LEU A 234 1.03 -1.09 14.88
CA LEU A 234 1.85 0.13 14.93
C LEU A 234 3.30 -0.20 15.30
N ARG A 235 4.23 0.46 14.61
CA ARG A 235 5.65 0.42 14.97
C ARG A 235 5.91 1.32 16.17
N LEU A 236 6.30 0.73 17.30
CA LEU A 236 6.75 1.46 18.48
C LEU A 236 8.08 2.19 18.21
N THR A 237 8.16 3.44 18.67
CA THR A 237 9.40 4.24 18.68
C THR A 237 9.62 4.89 20.05
N PHE A 238 10.69 5.69 20.22
CA PHE A 238 10.89 6.45 21.45
C PHE A 238 9.80 7.50 21.71
N TYR A 239 8.99 7.86 20.70
CA TYR A 239 7.83 8.74 20.86
C TYR A 239 6.53 8.00 21.25
N GLY A 240 6.56 6.67 21.41
CA GLY A 240 5.42 5.83 21.76
C GLY A 240 4.78 5.13 20.55
N HIS A 241 3.65 4.44 20.79
CA HIS A 241 2.86 3.81 19.72
C HIS A 241 2.17 4.85 18.84
N THR A 242 1.73 5.94 19.44
CA THR A 242 1.25 7.16 18.76
C THR A 242 1.81 8.36 19.51
N TRP A 243 1.85 9.52 18.84
CA TRP A 243 2.33 10.76 19.43
C TRP A 243 1.45 11.93 19.01
N GLN A 244 1.35 12.94 19.88
CA GLN A 244 0.54 14.13 19.65
C GLN A 244 1.42 15.26 19.12
N VAL A 245 1.17 15.69 17.88
CA VAL A 245 1.83 16.84 17.24
C VAL A 245 1.07 18.10 17.63
N GLN A 246 1.61 18.81 18.62
CA GLN A 246 1.06 20.04 19.17
C GLN A 246 2.18 20.82 19.86
N ASP A 247 1.98 22.12 20.05
CA ASP A 247 2.92 22.95 20.81
C ASP A 247 3.01 22.46 22.26
N LYS A 248 4.24 22.21 22.75
CA LYS A 248 4.51 21.71 24.09
C LYS A 248 5.55 22.58 24.77
N HIS A 249 5.28 22.94 26.02
CA HIS A 249 6.30 23.55 26.87
C HIS A 249 7.50 22.60 27.00
N MET A 250 8.72 23.12 26.80
CA MET A 250 9.96 22.33 26.75
C MET A 250 9.89 21.19 25.72
N ALA A 251 9.52 21.53 24.48
CA ALA A 251 9.48 20.60 23.36
C ALA A 251 10.80 19.83 23.17
N ASN A 252 10.72 18.51 23.16
CA ASN A 252 11.85 17.59 22.91
C ASN A 252 12.04 17.25 21.42
N ASN A 253 11.24 17.87 20.54
CA ASN A 253 11.34 17.77 19.09
C ASN A 253 10.74 19.04 18.47
N VAL A 254 11.33 19.54 17.39
CA VAL A 254 10.82 20.71 16.64
C VAL A 254 9.39 20.54 16.13
N ALA A 255 8.93 19.31 15.90
CA ALA A 255 7.54 19.01 15.56
C ALA A 255 6.54 19.31 16.69
N TYR A 256 7.00 19.49 17.93
CA TYR A 256 6.17 19.89 19.06
C TYR A 256 6.27 21.39 19.36
N THR A 257 6.48 22.20 18.32
CA THR A 257 6.48 23.66 18.36
C THR A 257 5.59 24.21 17.25
N SER A 258 5.26 25.50 17.29
CA SER A 258 4.56 26.21 16.22
C SER A 258 5.48 26.66 15.06
N GLY A 259 6.76 26.28 15.11
CA GLY A 259 7.76 26.60 14.09
C GLY A 259 7.51 25.90 12.75
N ARG A 260 8.08 26.48 11.69
CA ARG A 260 8.00 25.88 10.35
C ARG A 260 8.88 24.64 10.25
N LEU A 261 8.32 23.55 9.73
CA LEU A 261 9.08 22.36 9.31
C LEU A 261 9.40 22.44 7.81
N SER A 262 10.67 22.25 7.44
CA SER A 262 11.07 22.04 6.04
C SER A 262 10.68 20.64 5.57
N LEU A 263 10.81 20.36 4.27
CA LEU A 263 10.68 18.98 3.77
C LEU A 263 11.71 18.09 4.47
N HIS A 264 11.26 16.96 5.00
CA HIS A 264 12.07 15.99 5.71
C HIS A 264 11.44 14.60 5.60
N SER A 265 12.23 13.57 5.89
CA SER A 265 11.72 12.25 6.25
C SER A 265 11.73 12.12 7.77
N ASP A 266 10.74 11.41 8.30
CA ASP A 266 10.69 11.13 9.73
C ASP A 266 11.76 10.12 10.13
N TYR A 267 12.38 10.39 11.27
CA TYR A 267 13.22 9.44 11.98
C TYR A 267 14.44 8.88 11.19
N PRO A 268 15.21 9.68 10.44
CA PRO A 268 16.44 9.21 9.80
C PRO A 268 17.52 8.77 10.81
N ALA A 269 17.33 9.11 12.09
CA ALA A 269 18.19 8.64 13.19
C ALA A 269 18.08 7.12 13.47
N LEU A 270 17.05 6.43 12.95
CA LEU A 270 16.98 4.98 12.98
C LEU A 270 17.61 4.38 11.73
N HIS A 271 18.48 3.38 11.91
CA HIS A 271 19.00 2.56 10.81
C HIS A 271 17.89 1.95 9.92
N PHE A 272 16.73 1.67 10.53
CA PHE A 272 15.53 1.26 9.81
C PHE A 272 14.44 2.30 10.08
N ALA A 273 14.32 3.35 9.27
CA ALA A 273 13.29 4.37 9.44
C ALA A 273 11.86 3.78 9.24
N PRO A 274 10.80 4.38 9.80
CA PRO A 274 9.42 3.98 9.51
C PRO A 274 9.10 4.05 8.00
N GLY A 275 8.54 2.99 7.44
CA GLY A 275 8.23 2.92 6.00
C GLY A 275 6.94 3.63 5.58
N VAL A 276 5.96 3.72 6.49
CA VAL A 276 4.67 4.40 6.29
C VAL A 276 4.38 5.24 7.53
N GLN A 277 3.84 6.44 7.33
CA GLN A 277 3.44 7.36 8.38
C GLN A 277 1.94 7.65 8.27
N PHE A 278 1.26 7.74 9.41
CA PHE A 278 -0.12 8.19 9.51
C PHE A 278 -0.17 9.51 10.27
N LEU A 279 -0.85 10.51 9.69
CA LEU A 279 -1.15 11.78 10.34
C LEU A 279 -2.66 11.98 10.37
N HIS A 280 -3.21 12.27 11.54
CA HIS A 280 -4.64 12.47 11.75
C HIS A 280 -4.88 13.83 12.38
N CYS A 281 -5.53 14.72 11.62
CA CYS A 281 -5.88 16.05 12.08
C CYS A 281 -7.11 15.99 12.99
N ILE A 282 -6.90 16.15 14.30
CA ILE A 282 -7.97 16.26 15.31
C ILE A 282 -8.43 17.72 15.44
N ASN A 283 -7.48 18.65 15.51
CA ASN A 283 -7.75 20.08 15.57
C ASN A 283 -6.81 20.81 14.61
N GLN A 284 -7.36 21.68 13.77
CA GLN A 284 -6.60 22.51 12.83
C GLN A 284 -6.45 23.92 13.41
N ALA A 285 -5.29 24.54 13.23
CA ALA A 285 -5.07 25.91 13.68
C ALA A 285 -5.95 26.90 12.91
N GLU A 286 -6.40 27.98 13.58
CA GLU A 286 -7.18 29.04 12.94
C GLU A 286 -6.36 29.83 11.91
N GLU A 287 -5.06 30.00 12.17
CA GLU A 287 -4.09 30.64 11.29
C GLU A 287 -2.85 29.76 11.08
N GLY A 288 -2.32 29.71 9.85
CA GLY A 288 -1.16 28.88 9.52
C GLY A 288 -1.50 27.39 9.40
N GLY A 289 -0.53 26.50 9.66
CA GLY A 289 -0.74 25.05 9.74
C GLY A 289 -1.02 24.30 8.43
N GLY A 290 -1.15 24.99 7.30
CA GLY A 290 -1.41 24.35 6.01
C GLY A 290 -0.29 23.40 5.60
N GLU A 291 -0.62 22.11 5.43
CA GLU A 291 0.18 21.20 4.61
C GLU A 291 0.28 21.82 3.21
N ARG A 292 1.46 21.78 2.58
CA ARG A 292 1.59 22.29 1.20
C ARG A 292 0.75 21.41 0.27
N GLY A 293 -0.51 21.79 0.09
CA GLY A 293 -1.52 21.04 -0.65
C GLY A 293 -2.96 21.48 -0.40
N GLY A 294 -3.27 22.77 -0.29
CA GLY A 294 -4.66 23.23 -0.18
C GLY A 294 -4.79 24.75 -0.05
N ARG A 295 -5.25 25.42 -1.10
CA ARG A 295 -5.39 26.88 -1.14
C ARG A 295 -6.45 27.40 -0.15
N ARG A 296 -6.07 28.43 0.59
CA ARG A 296 -6.84 29.70 0.61
C ARG A 296 -5.84 30.86 0.61
N LEU A 297 -5.58 31.46 -0.54
CA LEU A 297 -4.98 32.80 -0.59
C LEU A 297 -5.53 33.59 -1.78
N PRO A 298 -6.06 34.80 -1.57
CA PRO A 298 -6.05 35.83 -2.59
C PRO A 298 -4.63 36.41 -2.70
N HIS A 299 -4.25 36.72 -3.94
CA HIS A 299 -3.10 37.53 -4.34
C HIS A 299 -1.66 37.07 -4.01
N GLY A 300 -0.93 36.72 -5.08
CA GLY A 300 0.30 37.45 -5.40
C GLY A 300 1.63 36.72 -5.24
N ARG A 301 2.20 36.34 -6.40
CA ARG A 301 3.61 36.03 -6.72
C ARG A 301 4.16 34.64 -6.36
N ALA A 302 4.37 33.88 -7.43
CA ALA A 302 5.20 32.68 -7.47
C ALA A 302 6.69 33.05 -7.50
N ALA A 303 7.51 32.26 -6.81
CA ALA A 303 8.96 32.22 -7.01
C ALA A 303 9.31 30.92 -7.76
N GLU A 304 10.03 31.07 -8.85
CA GLU A 304 10.53 30.04 -9.75
C GLU A 304 11.95 29.64 -9.30
N GLU A 305 12.22 28.36 -9.09
CA GLU A 305 13.59 27.88 -8.84
C GLU A 305 13.96 26.68 -9.72
N ARG A 306 15.25 26.67 -10.07
CA ARG A 306 15.89 25.99 -11.20
C ARG A 306 16.17 24.51 -10.93
N GLY A 307 16.16 23.72 -12.01
CA GLY A 307 16.26 22.25 -12.01
C GLY A 307 17.61 21.63 -11.60
N PRO A 308 17.66 20.28 -11.53
CA PRO A 308 18.62 19.55 -10.71
C PRO A 308 19.92 19.22 -11.45
N ARG A 309 21.07 19.53 -10.82
CA ARG A 309 22.39 18.92 -11.14
C ARG A 309 23.00 18.15 -9.97
N GLY A 310 22.28 17.92 -8.87
CA GLY A 310 22.86 17.43 -7.61
C GLY A 310 22.52 15.99 -7.19
N LEU A 311 21.84 15.18 -8.02
CA LEU A 311 21.33 13.87 -7.58
C LEU A 311 22.40 12.75 -7.46
N GLN A 312 23.62 12.94 -7.97
CA GLN A 312 24.66 11.90 -7.93
C GLN A 312 25.51 11.93 -6.65
N ASP A 313 25.64 13.08 -5.97
CA ASP A 313 26.59 13.22 -4.85
C ASP A 313 26.01 12.80 -3.49
N THR A 314 24.68 12.67 -3.35
CA THR A 314 24.04 12.32 -2.06
C THR A 314 23.94 10.82 -1.78
N GLN A 315 24.22 9.94 -2.75
CA GLN A 315 24.11 8.49 -2.55
C GLN A 315 25.31 7.84 -1.81
N LEU A 316 26.41 8.57 -1.62
CA LEU A 316 27.69 7.97 -1.18
C LEU A 316 28.19 8.43 0.20
N THR A 317 27.51 9.35 0.88
CA THR A 317 27.92 9.82 2.21
C THR A 317 26.94 9.38 3.29
N PRO A 318 27.31 8.43 4.17
CA PRO A 318 26.59 8.19 5.42
C PRO A 318 26.64 9.47 6.26
N SER A 319 25.49 10.15 6.43
CA SER A 319 25.40 11.28 7.36
C SER A 319 25.17 10.74 8.77
N GLY A 320 26.18 10.89 9.64
CA GLY A 320 26.02 10.66 11.07
C GLY A 320 25.06 11.68 11.65
N LEU A 321 23.97 11.21 12.26
CA LEU A 321 23.12 12.01 13.15
C LEU A 321 23.70 11.84 14.56
N HIS A 322 24.51 12.82 14.97
CA HIS A 322 25.07 12.92 16.33
C HIS A 322 24.06 13.54 17.30
#